data_AF-W5KI26-F1
#
_entry.id   AF-W5KI26-F1
#
_cell.length_a   1.000
_cell.length_b   1.000
_cell.length_c   1.000
_cell.angle_alpha   90.00
_cell.angle_beta   90.00
_cell.angle_gamma   90.00
#
_symmetry.space_group_name_H-M   'P 1'
#
loop_
_entity.id
_entity.type
_entity.pdbx_description
1 polymer ?
#
loop_
_entity_poly.entity_id
_entity_poly.type
_entity_poly.pdbx_seq_one_letter_code
_entity_poly.pdbx_strand_id
1 'polypeptide(L)'
;MAAAPRSGFKLVGRDPEKAPVGSTVILYCYLSPKISAEAMEIRWFKEMDCICLYKDREMKVGRGYTGRVNLFTHELERGNVSLLLRECKGSDIGHYLCQVTCGDRTEELTTRVWWRPLQKVFGFSKGGIPYVSIEQWFRKWTQDERLKMEDSALLLEHNTDVKSLQKELKERQSLLEMSAEQLRNVKLDWERAEEELQRKSTQVQMTVVVLEQLKTELAEKTKQLEEKDRLLTELNTMLTDREKQTEEKERHLEEMRTKLQEFTDSSAEDIKTYDKELENQTSK
;
A
#
# COMPACT_ATOMS: atom_id res chain seq x y z
N MET A 1 -7.03 -23.34 31.93
CA MET A 1 -8.05 -24.23 31.33
C MET A 1 -8.77 -24.95 32.45
N ALA A 2 -9.99 -24.57 32.78
CA ALA A 2 -10.80 -25.29 33.77
C ALA A 2 -11.40 -26.51 33.08
N ALA A 3 -11.05 -27.71 33.54
CA ALA A 3 -11.57 -28.96 33.00
C ALA A 3 -13.08 -29.06 33.27
N ALA A 4 -13.85 -29.44 32.26
CA ALA A 4 -15.27 -29.70 32.39
C ALA A 4 -15.51 -30.84 33.42
N PRO A 5 -16.50 -30.73 34.32
CA PRO A 5 -16.76 -31.78 35.30
C PRO A 5 -17.19 -33.07 34.58
N ARG A 6 -16.44 -34.16 34.74
CA ARG A 6 -16.78 -35.51 34.23
C ARG A 6 -17.96 -36.18 34.97
N SER A 7 -18.72 -35.43 35.76
CA SER A 7 -19.87 -35.89 36.53
C SER A 7 -21.13 -35.80 35.67
N GLY A 8 -21.89 -36.90 35.57
CA GLY A 8 -23.16 -36.90 34.85
C GLY A 8 -24.11 -35.82 35.36
N PHE A 9 -24.68 -35.04 34.43
CA PHE A 9 -25.69 -34.02 34.71
C PHE A 9 -27.03 -34.40 34.06
N LYS A 10 -28.09 -33.72 34.47
CA LYS A 10 -29.42 -33.75 33.85
C LYS A 10 -29.96 -32.33 33.72
N LEU A 11 -30.91 -32.13 32.81
CA LEU A 11 -31.66 -30.89 32.72
C LEU A 11 -32.95 -30.97 33.53
N VAL A 12 -33.21 -29.92 34.30
CA VAL A 12 -34.39 -29.81 35.16
C VAL A 12 -35.05 -28.46 34.91
N GLY A 13 -36.32 -28.46 34.54
CA GLY A 13 -37.11 -27.24 34.43
C GLY A 13 -37.81 -26.88 35.74
N ARG A 14 -38.66 -25.85 35.69
CA ARG A 14 -39.52 -25.44 36.82
C ARG A 14 -40.96 -25.91 36.63
N ASP A 15 -41.75 -25.80 37.69
CA ASP A 15 -43.21 -25.95 37.69
C ASP A 15 -43.90 -25.00 36.69
N PRO A 16 -45.14 -25.30 36.26
CA PRO A 16 -45.81 -24.54 35.23
C PRO A 16 -45.97 -23.06 35.61
N GLU A 17 -45.51 -22.16 34.72
CA GLU A 17 -45.65 -20.72 34.87
C GLU A 17 -46.73 -20.18 33.94
N LYS A 18 -47.46 -19.16 34.40
CA LYS A 18 -48.42 -18.41 33.60
C LYS A 18 -47.95 -16.97 33.44
N ALA A 19 -47.98 -16.47 32.21
CA ALA A 19 -47.58 -15.11 31.89
C ALA A 19 -48.60 -14.45 30.95
N PRO A 20 -48.89 -13.14 31.08
CA PRO A 20 -49.75 -12.44 30.13
C PRO A 20 -49.21 -12.55 28.69
N VAL A 21 -50.08 -12.62 27.69
CA VAL A 21 -49.63 -12.52 26.29
C VAL A 21 -48.94 -11.18 26.05
N GLY A 22 -47.84 -11.18 25.28
CA GLY A 22 -47.01 -10.01 25.02
C GLY A 22 -45.99 -9.69 26.14
N SER A 23 -46.01 -10.42 27.26
CA SER A 23 -45.01 -10.26 28.31
C SER A 23 -43.69 -10.97 27.98
N THR A 24 -42.67 -10.70 28.80
CA THR A 24 -41.42 -11.48 28.77
C THR A 24 -41.61 -12.74 29.61
N VAL A 25 -41.22 -13.88 29.06
CA VAL A 25 -41.34 -15.18 29.70
C VAL A 25 -39.98 -15.86 29.82
N ILE A 26 -39.85 -16.78 30.76
CA ILE A 26 -38.62 -17.56 30.96
C ILE A 26 -38.95 -19.04 30.78
N LEU A 27 -38.21 -19.70 29.88
CA LEU A 27 -38.20 -21.15 29.75
C LEU A 27 -37.13 -21.70 30.69
N TYR A 28 -37.55 -22.10 31.89
CA TYR A 28 -36.63 -22.55 32.93
C TYR A 28 -35.95 -23.86 32.54
N CYS A 29 -34.62 -23.86 32.64
CA CYS A 29 -33.80 -25.03 32.47
C CYS A 29 -32.51 -24.88 33.27
N TYR A 30 -32.23 -25.86 34.14
CA TYR A 30 -31.09 -25.87 35.05
C TYR A 30 -30.34 -27.19 34.98
N LEU A 31 -29.03 -27.12 35.15
CA LEU A 31 -28.21 -28.31 35.37
C LEU A 31 -28.43 -28.86 36.79
N SER A 32 -28.61 -30.17 36.87
CA SER A 32 -28.61 -30.93 38.12
C SER A 32 -27.55 -32.03 38.06
N PRO A 33 -26.53 -32.02 38.94
CA PRO A 33 -26.28 -31.01 39.98
C PRO A 33 -25.92 -29.63 39.40
N LYS A 34 -25.98 -28.58 40.23
CA LYS A 34 -25.59 -27.22 39.84
C LYS A 34 -24.09 -27.15 39.56
N ILE A 35 -23.72 -27.32 38.30
CA ILE A 35 -22.35 -27.23 37.79
C ILE A 35 -22.26 -26.11 36.76
N SER A 36 -21.04 -25.64 36.48
CA SER A 36 -20.84 -24.57 35.50
C SER A 36 -21.15 -25.04 34.07
N ALA A 37 -21.95 -24.25 33.36
CA ALA A 37 -22.32 -24.43 31.96
C ALA A 37 -21.49 -23.55 31.00
N GLU A 38 -20.56 -22.73 31.50
CA GLU A 38 -19.80 -21.76 30.66
C GLU A 38 -18.99 -22.41 29.54
N ALA A 39 -18.50 -23.63 29.77
CA ALA A 39 -17.71 -24.39 28.81
C ALA A 39 -18.56 -25.40 28.02
N MET A 40 -19.89 -25.39 28.20
CA MET A 40 -20.81 -26.29 27.51
C MET A 40 -21.41 -25.61 26.28
N GLU A 41 -21.81 -26.43 25.32
CA GLU A 41 -22.62 -25.96 24.20
C GLU A 41 -24.10 -26.02 24.58
N ILE A 42 -24.82 -24.92 24.38
CA ILE A 42 -26.24 -24.80 24.73
C ILE A 42 -27.01 -24.41 23.48
N ARG A 43 -27.97 -25.24 23.08
CA ARG A 43 -28.87 -24.99 21.96
C ARG A 43 -30.30 -24.91 22.45
N TRP A 44 -31.00 -23.88 22.01
CA TRP A 44 -32.45 -23.79 22.15
C TRP A 44 -33.08 -23.82 20.78
N PHE A 45 -33.98 -24.79 20.59
CA PHE A 45 -34.80 -24.92 19.40
C PHE A 45 -36.22 -24.53 19.70
N LYS A 46 -36.90 -23.93 18.73
CA LYS A 46 -38.35 -23.86 18.68
C LYS A 46 -38.82 -24.70 17.51
N GLU A 47 -39.60 -25.74 17.80
CA GLU A 47 -39.85 -26.80 16.82
C GLU A 47 -38.51 -27.30 16.25
N MET A 48 -38.23 -27.14 14.96
CA MET A 48 -36.95 -27.54 14.35
C MET A 48 -35.97 -26.37 14.15
N ASP A 49 -36.35 -25.14 14.50
CA ASP A 49 -35.53 -23.95 14.25
C ASP A 49 -34.61 -23.66 15.44
N CYS A 50 -33.30 -23.57 15.22
CA CYS A 50 -32.35 -23.13 16.23
C CYS A 50 -32.49 -21.63 16.47
N ILE A 51 -33.06 -21.26 17.63
CA ILE A 51 -33.35 -19.86 17.97
C ILE A 51 -32.26 -19.23 18.82
N CYS A 52 -31.43 -20.04 19.50
CA CYS A 52 -30.30 -19.59 20.28
C CYS A 52 -29.23 -20.69 20.36
N LEU A 53 -27.99 -20.33 20.09
CA LEU A 53 -26.79 -21.18 20.21
C LEU A 53 -25.79 -20.44 21.09
N TYR A 54 -25.32 -21.08 22.15
CA TYR A 54 -24.17 -20.63 22.94
C TYR A 54 -23.06 -21.66 22.83
N LYS A 55 -21.91 -21.22 22.34
CA LYS A 55 -20.73 -22.06 22.11
C LYS A 55 -19.50 -21.17 22.16
N ASP A 56 -18.39 -21.69 22.68
CA ASP A 56 -17.12 -20.95 22.77
C ASP A 56 -17.24 -19.58 23.47
N ARG A 57 -18.14 -19.49 24.46
CA ARG A 57 -18.49 -18.27 25.22
C ARG A 57 -19.16 -17.17 24.39
N GLU A 58 -19.58 -17.47 23.17
CA GLU A 58 -20.35 -16.58 22.31
C GLU A 58 -21.80 -17.06 22.19
N MET A 59 -22.74 -16.11 22.14
CA MET A 59 -24.15 -16.38 21.91
C MET A 59 -24.56 -15.90 20.51
N LYS A 60 -25.05 -16.81 19.68
CA LYS A 60 -25.64 -16.57 18.36
C LYS A 60 -27.16 -16.74 18.45
N VAL A 61 -27.91 -15.84 17.82
CA VAL A 61 -29.38 -15.80 17.88
C VAL A 61 -29.97 -16.06 16.49
N GLY A 62 -30.93 -16.98 16.43
CA GLY A 62 -31.63 -17.37 15.21
C GLY A 62 -32.51 -16.26 14.61
N ARG A 63 -32.84 -16.40 13.33
CA ARG A 63 -33.71 -15.46 12.62
C ARG A 63 -35.08 -15.37 13.29
N GLY A 64 -35.63 -14.16 13.39
CA GLY A 64 -36.93 -13.89 14.03
C GLY A 64 -36.91 -13.81 15.56
N TYR A 65 -35.78 -14.16 16.19
CA TYR A 65 -35.59 -14.11 17.64
C TYR A 65 -34.50 -13.12 18.08
N THR A 66 -33.83 -12.45 17.15
CA THR A 66 -32.83 -11.39 17.42
C THR A 66 -33.40 -10.31 18.33
N GLY A 67 -32.71 -10.02 19.44
CA GLY A 67 -33.16 -9.04 20.45
C GLY A 67 -34.33 -9.51 21.31
N ARG A 68 -34.92 -10.67 21.01
CA ARG A 68 -36.05 -11.24 21.76
C ARG A 68 -35.61 -12.32 22.73
N VAL A 69 -34.63 -13.14 22.36
CA VAL A 69 -34.11 -14.21 23.23
C VAL A 69 -32.80 -13.85 23.88
N ASN A 70 -32.59 -14.32 25.11
CA ASN A 70 -31.31 -14.21 25.79
C ASN A 70 -31.09 -15.39 26.76
N LEU A 71 -29.84 -15.79 26.94
CA LEU A 71 -29.44 -16.63 28.06
C LEU A 71 -29.06 -15.75 29.26
N PHE A 72 -29.16 -16.31 30.46
CA PHE A 72 -28.62 -15.70 31.67
C PHE A 72 -27.13 -15.98 31.76
N THR A 73 -26.32 -15.37 30.88
CA THR A 73 -24.89 -15.66 30.72
C THR A 73 -24.10 -15.57 32.04
N HIS A 74 -24.47 -14.64 32.92
CA HIS A 74 -23.88 -14.48 34.26
C HIS A 74 -24.26 -15.58 35.26
N GLU A 75 -25.31 -16.36 35.01
CA GLU A 75 -25.76 -17.48 35.84
C GLU A 75 -25.35 -18.84 35.25
N LEU A 76 -24.63 -18.86 34.12
CA LEU A 76 -24.10 -20.09 33.53
C LEU A 76 -23.12 -20.78 34.47
N GLU A 77 -22.32 -20.03 35.23
CA GLU A 77 -21.42 -20.56 36.26
C GLU A 77 -22.17 -21.39 37.32
N ARG A 78 -23.46 -21.12 37.51
CA ARG A 78 -24.36 -21.80 38.47
C ARG A 78 -25.25 -22.86 37.83
N GLY A 79 -25.05 -23.12 36.54
CA GLY A 79 -25.81 -24.10 35.76
C GLY A 79 -27.19 -23.62 35.30
N ASN A 80 -27.44 -22.31 35.25
CA ASN A 80 -28.69 -21.77 34.71
C ASN A 80 -28.61 -21.62 33.19
N VAL A 81 -29.25 -22.53 32.46
CA VAL A 81 -29.30 -22.53 30.98
C VAL A 81 -30.68 -22.10 30.47
N SER A 82 -31.45 -21.39 31.30
CA SER A 82 -32.80 -20.92 30.98
C SER A 82 -32.80 -19.89 29.85
N LEU A 83 -33.85 -19.90 29.04
CA LEU A 83 -34.04 -18.96 27.95
C LEU A 83 -35.04 -17.88 28.34
N LEU A 84 -34.62 -16.62 28.30
CA LEU A 84 -35.51 -15.47 28.37
C LEU A 84 -36.08 -15.18 26.98
N LEU A 85 -37.39 -15.05 26.84
CA LEU A 85 -38.09 -14.70 25.60
C LEU A 85 -38.96 -13.46 25.81
N ARG A 86 -38.61 -12.36 25.13
CA ARG A 86 -39.32 -11.08 25.19
C ARG A 86 -40.48 -11.03 24.21
N GLU A 87 -41.52 -10.31 24.62
CA GLU A 87 -42.74 -10.09 23.84
C GLU A 87 -43.33 -11.41 23.32
N CYS A 88 -43.68 -12.35 24.19
CA CYS A 88 -44.20 -13.65 23.78
C CYS A 88 -45.55 -13.49 23.04
N LYS A 89 -45.57 -13.81 21.75
CA LYS A 89 -46.71 -13.64 20.82
C LYS A 89 -47.32 -14.99 20.45
N GLY A 90 -48.44 -14.99 19.73
CA GLY A 90 -49.12 -16.22 19.31
C GLY A 90 -48.26 -17.11 18.41
N SER A 91 -47.38 -16.51 17.61
CA SER A 91 -46.39 -17.25 16.82
C SER A 91 -45.37 -18.01 17.65
N ASP A 92 -45.19 -17.67 18.94
CA ASP A 92 -44.25 -18.33 19.85
C ASP A 92 -44.84 -19.55 20.56
N ILE A 93 -46.13 -19.86 20.32
CA ILE A 93 -46.72 -21.12 20.73
C ILE A 93 -45.99 -22.27 20.03
N GLY A 94 -45.69 -23.32 20.77
CA GLY A 94 -45.01 -24.50 20.25
C GLY A 94 -44.16 -25.18 21.31
N HIS A 95 -43.34 -26.11 20.85
CA HIS A 95 -42.39 -26.84 21.70
C HIS A 95 -41.01 -26.23 21.56
N TYR A 96 -40.34 -26.12 22.70
CA TYR A 96 -38.99 -25.61 22.82
C TYR A 96 -38.11 -26.70 23.39
N LEU A 97 -37.02 -27.02 22.71
CA LEU A 97 -36.04 -28.00 23.15
C LEU A 97 -34.79 -27.26 23.62
N CYS A 98 -34.45 -27.42 24.90
CA CYS A 98 -33.13 -27.11 25.40
C CYS A 98 -32.26 -28.36 25.24
N GLN A 99 -31.10 -28.20 24.60
CA GLN A 99 -30.10 -29.24 24.45
C GLN A 99 -28.78 -28.68 24.99
N VAL A 100 -28.15 -29.40 25.92
CA VAL A 100 -26.86 -29.03 26.50
C VAL A 100 -25.87 -30.16 26.28
N THR A 101 -24.75 -29.83 25.64
CA THR A 101 -23.70 -30.78 25.29
C THR A 101 -22.40 -30.43 26.01
N CYS A 102 -21.80 -31.43 26.65
CA CYS A 102 -20.52 -31.34 27.32
C CYS A 102 -19.68 -32.57 26.94
N GLY A 103 -18.71 -32.39 26.05
CA GLY A 103 -17.93 -33.50 25.51
C GLY A 103 -18.81 -34.43 24.67
N ASP A 104 -18.86 -35.70 25.04
CA ASP A 104 -19.66 -36.76 24.41
C ASP A 104 -21.09 -36.87 24.98
N ARG A 105 -21.40 -36.12 26.04
CA ARG A 105 -22.70 -36.19 26.72
C ARG A 105 -23.61 -35.04 26.31
N THR A 106 -24.84 -35.39 25.94
CA THR A 106 -25.92 -34.45 25.64
C THR A 106 -27.13 -34.75 26.53
N GLU A 107 -27.68 -33.72 27.15
CA GLU A 107 -28.94 -33.78 27.88
C GLU A 107 -29.97 -32.84 27.26
N GLU A 108 -31.25 -33.21 27.35
CA GLU A 108 -32.35 -32.54 26.65
C GLU A 108 -33.54 -32.30 27.58
N LEU A 109 -34.17 -31.14 27.46
CA LEU A 109 -35.41 -30.79 28.16
C LEU A 109 -36.36 -30.10 27.18
N THR A 110 -37.56 -30.64 27.03
CA THR A 110 -38.60 -30.02 26.21
C THR A 110 -39.61 -29.29 27.07
N THR A 111 -39.90 -28.05 26.70
CA THR A 111 -40.92 -27.19 27.29
C THR A 111 -41.96 -26.86 26.25
N ARG A 112 -43.25 -26.89 26.61
CA ARG A 112 -44.34 -26.49 25.74
C ARG A 112 -44.84 -25.12 26.15
N VAL A 113 -44.92 -24.20 25.19
CA VAL A 113 -45.55 -22.89 25.31
C VAL A 113 -46.89 -22.96 24.60
N TRP A 114 -47.98 -22.73 25.33
CA TRP A 114 -49.32 -22.82 24.77
C TRP A 114 -50.30 -21.84 25.40
N TRP A 115 -51.40 -21.59 24.71
CA TRP A 115 -52.44 -20.69 25.20
C TRP A 115 -53.59 -21.47 25.80
N ARG A 116 -54.08 -21.03 26.96
CA ARG A 116 -55.40 -21.45 27.44
C ARG A 116 -56.46 -20.48 26.94
N PRO A 117 -57.44 -20.94 26.15
CA PRO A 117 -58.57 -20.10 25.77
C PRO A 117 -59.42 -19.77 27.00
N LEU A 118 -60.10 -18.62 26.95
CA LEU A 118 -61.04 -18.22 27.99
C LEU A 118 -62.17 -19.24 28.10
N GLN A 119 -62.35 -19.83 29.28
CA GLN A 119 -63.53 -20.65 29.55
C GLN A 119 -64.78 -19.77 29.49
N LYS A 120 -65.70 -20.07 28.57
CA LYS A 120 -67.06 -19.54 28.61
C LYS A 120 -67.78 -20.22 29.76
N VAL A 121 -68.11 -19.47 30.82
CA VAL A 121 -69.00 -19.92 31.89
C VAL A 121 -70.32 -19.15 31.74
N PHE A 122 -71.41 -19.86 31.46
CA PHE A 122 -72.79 -19.35 31.46
C PHE A 122 -73.01 -17.99 30.76
N GLY A 123 -72.73 -17.89 29.46
CA GLY A 123 -73.20 -16.75 28.64
C GLY A 123 -72.62 -15.36 28.95
N PHE A 124 -71.81 -15.21 30.00
CA PHE A 124 -71.08 -13.98 30.28
C PHE A 124 -69.62 -14.13 29.85
N SER A 125 -69.20 -13.34 28.87
CA SER A 125 -67.78 -13.15 28.56
C SER A 125 -67.13 -12.42 29.74
N LYS A 126 -66.67 -13.14 30.77
CA LYS A 126 -65.64 -12.56 31.65
C LYS A 126 -64.43 -12.32 30.76
N GLY A 127 -64.10 -11.06 30.50
CA GLY A 127 -62.93 -10.63 29.75
C GLY A 127 -61.64 -11.00 30.48
N GLY A 128 -61.34 -12.29 30.56
CA GLY A 128 -60.06 -12.74 31.08
C GLY A 128 -58.97 -12.34 30.09
N ILE A 129 -57.83 -11.94 30.63
CA ILE A 129 -56.66 -11.62 29.84
C ILE A 129 -56.10 -12.95 29.30
N PRO A 130 -55.84 -13.08 27.99
CA PRO A 130 -55.18 -14.28 27.48
C PRO A 130 -53.81 -14.42 28.12
N TYR A 131 -53.50 -15.63 28.61
CA TYR A 131 -52.21 -15.96 29.19
C TYR A 131 -51.57 -17.13 28.47
N VAL A 132 -50.25 -17.09 28.46
CA VAL A 132 -49.36 -18.15 28.02
C VAL A 132 -49.11 -19.06 29.21
N SER A 133 -49.19 -20.37 28.98
CA SER A 133 -48.80 -21.40 29.93
C SER A 133 -47.52 -22.06 29.43
N ILE A 134 -46.58 -22.25 30.34
CA ILE A 134 -45.28 -22.86 30.08
C ILE A 134 -45.18 -24.08 30.98
N GLU A 135 -44.98 -25.25 30.40
CA GLU A 135 -44.86 -26.49 31.17
C GLU A 135 -43.86 -27.45 30.52
N GLN A 136 -43.22 -28.28 31.33
CA GLN A 136 -42.39 -29.35 30.81
C GLN A 136 -43.25 -30.36 30.06
N TRP A 137 -42.73 -30.85 28.94
CA TRP A 137 -43.47 -31.74 28.08
C TRP A 137 -42.61 -32.88 27.58
N PHE A 138 -43.08 -34.11 27.74
CA PHE A 138 -42.40 -35.30 27.24
C PHE A 138 -42.76 -35.53 25.76
N ARG A 139 -42.15 -34.74 24.87
CA ARG A 139 -42.21 -34.98 23.42
C ARG A 139 -41.05 -35.89 23.00
N LYS A 140 -41.33 -36.86 22.14
CA LYS A 140 -40.30 -37.59 21.40
C LYS A 140 -40.10 -36.94 20.05
N TRP A 141 -38.89 -36.47 19.79
CA TRP A 141 -38.47 -35.92 18.50
C TRP A 141 -38.08 -37.04 17.54
N THR A 142 -38.60 -37.00 16.32
CA THR A 142 -38.28 -37.95 15.25
C THR A 142 -36.88 -37.73 14.70
N GLN A 143 -36.34 -38.72 13.97
CA GLN A 143 -35.03 -38.59 13.34
C GLN A 143 -35.00 -37.48 12.27
N ASP A 144 -36.07 -37.31 11.51
CA ASP A 144 -36.20 -36.23 10.51
C ASP A 144 -36.20 -34.85 11.16
N GLU A 145 -36.94 -34.66 12.26
CA GLU A 145 -36.91 -33.40 13.02
C GLU A 145 -35.52 -33.11 13.58
N ARG A 146 -34.80 -34.13 14.07
CA ARG A 146 -33.42 -33.99 14.57
C ARG A 146 -32.44 -33.58 13.48
N LEU A 147 -32.56 -34.16 12.27
CA LEU A 147 -31.74 -33.74 11.13
C LEU A 147 -31.98 -32.27 10.80
N LYS A 148 -33.25 -31.84 10.76
CA LYS A 148 -33.61 -30.42 10.51
C LYS A 148 -33.11 -29.48 11.60
N MET A 149 -33.14 -29.90 12.86
CA MET A 149 -32.55 -29.15 13.98
C MET A 149 -31.04 -28.97 13.80
N GLU A 150 -30.32 -30.03 13.45
CA GLU A 150 -28.87 -29.96 13.25
C GLU A 150 -28.54 -29.03 12.07
N ASP A 151 -29.25 -29.14 10.95
CA ASP A 151 -29.10 -28.24 9.80
C ASP A 151 -29.33 -26.78 10.22
N SER A 152 -30.37 -26.51 11.02
CA SER A 152 -30.68 -25.16 11.53
C SER A 152 -29.58 -24.62 12.46
N ALA A 153 -29.01 -25.47 13.32
CA ALA A 153 -27.92 -25.12 14.20
C ALA A 153 -26.62 -24.83 13.44
N LEU A 154 -26.25 -25.69 12.49
CA LEU A 154 -25.09 -25.51 11.61
C LEU A 154 -25.20 -24.23 10.78
N LEU A 155 -26.39 -23.95 10.24
CA LEU A 155 -26.64 -22.70 9.52
C LEU A 155 -26.48 -21.48 10.44
N LEU A 156 -26.93 -21.54 11.70
CA LEU A 156 -26.74 -20.44 12.64
C LEU A 156 -25.27 -20.26 13.04
N GLU A 157 -24.55 -21.37 13.23
CA GLU A 157 -23.14 -21.37 13.59
C GLU A 157 -22.27 -20.77 12.48
N HIS A 158 -22.43 -21.22 11.23
CA HIS A 158 -21.52 -20.84 10.14
C HIS A 158 -21.92 -19.58 9.37
N ASN A 159 -23.19 -19.14 9.41
CA ASN A 159 -23.62 -17.95 8.65
C ASN A 159 -22.97 -16.65 9.17
N THR A 160 -22.54 -16.60 10.44
CA THR A 160 -21.72 -15.48 10.94
C THR A 160 -20.36 -15.45 10.25
N ASP A 161 -19.75 -16.61 10.09
CA ASP A 161 -18.39 -16.76 9.59
C ASP A 161 -18.36 -16.46 8.09
N VAL A 162 -19.36 -16.92 7.34
CA VAL A 162 -19.54 -16.57 5.92
C VAL A 162 -19.66 -15.06 5.74
N LYS A 163 -20.44 -14.37 6.57
CA LYS A 163 -20.57 -12.90 6.50
C LYS A 163 -19.26 -12.19 6.84
N SER A 164 -18.52 -12.69 7.84
CA SER A 164 -17.21 -12.15 8.20
C SER A 164 -16.20 -12.32 7.06
N LEU A 165 -16.11 -13.53 6.50
CA LEU A 165 -15.25 -13.84 5.37
C LEU A 165 -15.61 -13.03 4.12
N GLN A 166 -16.90 -12.79 3.86
CA GLN A 166 -17.36 -11.92 2.78
C GLN A 166 -16.90 -10.47 2.99
N LYS A 167 -16.93 -9.97 4.22
CA LYS A 167 -16.43 -8.63 4.55
C LYS A 167 -14.92 -8.55 4.34
N GLU A 168 -14.16 -9.51 4.88
CA GLU A 168 -12.71 -9.57 4.68
C GLU A 168 -12.32 -9.69 3.20
N LEU A 169 -13.05 -10.49 2.43
CA LEU A 169 -12.82 -10.65 1.00
C LEU A 169 -13.01 -9.32 0.28
N LYS A 170 -14.06 -8.58 0.62
CA LYS A 170 -14.34 -7.26 0.05
C LYS A 170 -13.27 -6.23 0.39
N GLU A 171 -12.78 -6.24 1.62
CA GLU A 171 -11.67 -5.38 2.07
C GLU A 171 -10.37 -5.71 1.32
N ARG A 172 -10.02 -6.99 1.20
CA ARG A 172 -8.85 -7.45 0.45
C ARG A 172 -8.95 -7.12 -1.05
N GLN A 173 -10.13 -7.23 -1.65
CA GLN A 173 -10.36 -6.83 -3.04
C GLN A 173 -10.08 -5.34 -3.26
N SER A 174 -10.59 -4.48 -2.38
CA SER A 174 -10.33 -3.03 -2.46
C SER A 174 -8.82 -2.70 -2.32
N LEU A 175 -8.10 -3.38 -1.42
CA LEU A 175 -6.66 -3.20 -1.27
C LEU A 175 -5.88 -3.65 -2.51
N LEU A 176 -6.28 -4.76 -3.14
CA LEU A 176 -5.67 -5.23 -4.38
C LEU A 176 -5.87 -4.23 -5.53
N GLU A 177 -7.07 -3.64 -5.65
CA GLU A 177 -7.35 -2.61 -6.65
C GLU A 177 -6.47 -1.37 -6.44
N MET A 178 -6.34 -0.89 -5.20
CA MET A 178 -5.44 0.22 -4.87
C MET A 178 -3.98 -0.10 -5.20
N SER A 179 -3.49 -1.29 -4.85
CA SER A 179 -2.12 -1.71 -5.14
C SER A 179 -1.87 -1.83 -6.65
N ALA A 180 -2.86 -2.31 -7.43
CA ALA A 180 -2.76 -2.39 -8.88
C ALA A 180 -2.72 -1.00 -9.54
N GLU A 181 -3.42 -0.01 -8.98
CA GLU A 181 -3.31 1.39 -9.43
C GLU A 181 -1.93 1.98 -9.11
N GLN A 182 -1.40 1.73 -7.91
CA GLN A 182 -0.05 2.17 -7.55
C GLN A 182 1.00 1.59 -8.49
N LEU A 183 0.93 0.30 -8.82
CA LEU A 183 1.83 -0.34 -9.77
C LEU A 183 1.72 0.24 -11.17
N ARG A 184 0.51 0.62 -11.63
CA ARG A 184 0.32 1.31 -12.90
C ARG A 184 1.00 2.68 -12.92
N ASN A 185 0.89 3.45 -11.83
CA ASN A 185 1.55 4.75 -11.73
C ASN A 185 3.07 4.63 -11.72
N VAL A 186 3.62 3.71 -10.91
CA VAL A 186 5.06 3.43 -10.87
C VAL A 186 5.58 3.00 -12.25
N LYS A 187 4.81 2.19 -12.98
CA LYS A 187 5.15 1.78 -14.35
C LYS A 187 5.21 2.98 -15.30
N LEU A 188 4.22 3.88 -15.24
CA LEU A 188 4.21 5.10 -16.07
C LEU A 188 5.41 6.01 -15.75
N ASP A 189 5.76 6.16 -14.47
CA ASP A 189 6.92 6.95 -14.06
C ASP A 189 8.23 6.32 -14.54
N TRP A 190 8.33 4.98 -14.52
CA TRP A 190 9.48 4.25 -15.08
C TRP A 190 9.60 4.46 -16.60
N GLU A 191 8.51 4.32 -17.33
CA GLU A 191 8.48 4.54 -18.79
C GLU A 191 8.91 5.98 -19.14
N ARG A 192 8.44 6.99 -18.37
CA ARG A 192 8.87 8.38 -18.54
C ARG A 192 10.37 8.58 -18.27
N ALA A 193 10.89 7.96 -17.21
CA ALA A 193 12.31 8.04 -16.87
C ALA A 193 13.19 7.40 -17.96
N GLU A 194 12.73 6.28 -18.55
CA GLU A 194 13.41 5.63 -19.66
C GLU A 194 13.44 6.53 -20.91
N GLU A 195 12.32 7.17 -21.27
CA GLU A 195 12.29 8.14 -22.37
C GLU A 195 13.25 9.32 -22.15
N GLU A 196 13.32 9.82 -20.91
CA GLU A 196 14.24 10.90 -20.56
C GLU A 196 15.71 10.46 -20.66
N LEU A 197 16.01 9.23 -20.25
CA LEU A 197 17.34 8.63 -20.39
C LEU A 197 17.74 8.48 -21.86
N GLN A 198 16.83 7.99 -22.72
CA GLN A 198 17.06 7.88 -24.15
C GLN A 198 17.28 9.25 -24.81
N ARG A 199 16.51 10.26 -24.40
CA ARG A 199 16.69 11.65 -24.87
C ARG A 199 18.04 12.23 -24.46
N LYS A 200 18.48 12.01 -23.21
CA LYS A 200 19.80 12.45 -22.75
C LYS A 200 20.92 11.69 -23.46
N SER A 201 20.76 10.39 -23.69
CA SER A 201 21.72 9.55 -24.43
C SER A 201 21.94 10.07 -25.85
N THR A 202 20.85 10.34 -26.59
CA THR A 202 20.94 10.92 -27.94
C THR A 202 21.55 12.31 -27.95
N GLN A 203 21.25 13.14 -26.95
CA GLN A 203 21.90 14.45 -26.80
C GLN A 203 23.41 14.30 -26.56
N VAL A 204 23.83 13.38 -25.71
CA VAL A 204 25.25 13.09 -25.46
C VAL A 204 25.92 12.62 -26.75
N GLN A 205 25.31 11.69 -27.50
CA GLN A 205 25.84 11.23 -28.79
C GLN A 205 26.03 12.39 -29.78
N MET A 206 25.04 13.29 -29.91
CA MET A 206 25.19 14.50 -30.72
C MET A 206 26.35 15.38 -30.25
N THR A 207 26.49 15.61 -28.94
CA THR A 207 27.60 16.44 -28.41
C THR A 207 28.96 15.81 -28.66
N VAL A 208 29.08 14.48 -28.63
CA VAL A 208 30.33 13.78 -28.96
C VAL A 208 30.72 14.03 -30.41
N VAL A 209 29.78 13.92 -31.36
CA VAL A 209 30.03 14.22 -32.78
C VAL A 209 30.51 15.66 -32.97
N VAL A 210 29.87 16.63 -32.31
CA VAL A 210 30.29 18.04 -32.37
C VAL A 210 31.70 18.23 -31.80
N LEU A 211 32.02 17.57 -30.68
CA LEU A 211 33.36 17.65 -30.08
C LEU A 211 34.43 17.03 -30.99
N GLU A 212 34.13 15.91 -31.66
CA GLU A 212 35.03 15.31 -32.64
C GLU A 212 35.29 16.26 -33.81
N GLN A 213 34.26 16.95 -34.30
CA GLN A 213 34.39 17.94 -35.36
C GLN A 213 35.19 19.18 -34.94
N LEU A 214 34.95 19.72 -33.74
CA LEU A 214 35.75 20.84 -33.22
C LEU A 214 37.21 20.46 -33.01
N LYS A 215 37.47 19.20 -32.61
CA LYS A 215 38.83 18.68 -32.47
C LYS A 215 39.58 18.66 -33.80
N THR A 216 38.92 18.27 -34.90
CA THR A 216 39.55 18.28 -36.22
C THR A 216 39.79 19.71 -36.72
N GLU A 217 38.85 20.62 -36.52
CA GLU A 217 39.04 22.05 -36.83
C GLU A 217 40.20 22.67 -36.05
N LEU A 218 40.33 22.36 -34.75
CA LEU A 218 41.43 22.84 -33.93
C LEU A 218 42.78 22.29 -34.43
N ALA A 219 42.84 21.03 -34.85
CA ALA A 219 44.05 20.43 -35.41
C ALA A 219 44.46 21.12 -36.72
N GLU A 220 43.51 21.41 -37.61
CA GLU A 220 43.74 22.14 -38.85
C GLU A 220 44.27 23.56 -38.57
N LYS A 221 43.66 24.27 -37.61
CA LYS A 221 44.11 25.61 -37.20
C LYS A 221 45.49 25.62 -36.58
N THR A 222 45.82 24.59 -35.81
CA THR A 222 47.16 24.41 -35.22
C THR A 222 48.21 24.26 -36.32
N LYS A 223 47.95 23.40 -37.31
CA LYS A 223 48.82 23.23 -38.48
C LYS A 223 49.00 24.52 -39.28
N GLN A 224 47.93 25.30 -39.47
CA GLN A 224 47.99 26.62 -40.13
C GLN A 224 48.85 27.62 -39.32
N LEU A 225 48.83 27.55 -38.00
CA LEU A 225 49.65 28.39 -37.13
C LEU A 225 51.13 28.03 -37.26
N GLU A 226 51.45 26.74 -37.21
CA GLU A 226 52.82 26.23 -37.38
C GLU A 226 53.42 26.64 -38.74
N GLU A 227 52.63 26.58 -39.81
CA GLU A 227 53.08 27.03 -41.14
C GLU A 227 53.34 28.54 -41.18
N LYS A 228 52.48 29.34 -40.54
CA LYS A 228 52.72 30.79 -40.42
C LYS A 228 53.97 31.11 -39.62
N ASP A 229 54.21 30.44 -38.51
CA ASP A 229 55.41 30.64 -37.69
C ASP A 229 56.68 30.28 -38.48
N ARG A 230 56.62 29.22 -39.28
CA ARG A 230 57.71 28.85 -40.20
C ARG A 230 57.98 29.95 -41.23
N LEU A 231 56.94 30.46 -41.91
CA LEU A 231 57.08 31.53 -42.89
C LEU A 231 57.61 32.83 -42.26
N LEU A 232 57.18 33.13 -41.04
CA LEU A 232 57.62 34.31 -40.30
C LEU A 232 59.11 34.20 -39.92
N THR A 233 59.55 32.99 -39.56
CA THR A 233 60.98 32.69 -39.32
C THR A 233 61.80 32.88 -40.59
N GLU A 234 61.33 32.38 -41.74
CA GLU A 234 62.00 32.53 -43.04
C GLU A 234 62.08 34.01 -43.46
N LEU A 235 60.99 34.77 -43.31
CA LEU A 235 60.97 36.20 -43.58
C LEU A 235 61.95 36.97 -42.69
N ASN A 236 62.01 36.65 -41.39
CA ASN A 236 62.99 37.25 -40.49
C ASN A 236 64.43 36.98 -40.94
N THR A 237 64.75 35.74 -41.34
CA THR A 237 66.09 35.44 -41.87
C THR A 237 66.43 36.23 -43.13
N MET A 238 65.48 36.39 -44.06
CA MET A 238 65.67 37.23 -45.25
C MET A 238 65.85 38.71 -44.92
N LEU A 239 65.14 39.21 -43.91
CA LEU A 239 65.31 40.58 -43.44
C LEU A 239 66.70 40.79 -42.86
N THR A 240 67.19 39.87 -42.03
CA THR A 240 68.55 39.93 -41.45
C THR A 240 69.62 39.89 -42.54
N ASP A 241 69.45 39.04 -43.56
CA ASP A 241 70.37 39.00 -44.71
C ASP A 241 70.35 40.32 -45.51
N ARG A 242 69.18 40.94 -45.71
CA ARG A 242 69.07 42.26 -46.37
C ARG A 242 69.67 43.38 -45.54
N GLU A 243 69.51 43.35 -44.22
CA GLU A 243 70.15 44.31 -43.31
C GLU A 243 71.66 44.21 -43.46
N LYS A 244 72.22 43.00 -43.38
CA LYS A 244 73.64 42.76 -43.60
C LYS A 244 74.14 43.21 -44.98
N GLN A 245 73.37 42.98 -46.04
CA GLN A 245 73.70 43.48 -47.38
C GLN A 245 73.69 45.02 -47.45
N THR A 246 72.77 45.66 -46.73
CA THR A 246 72.70 47.12 -46.64
C THR A 246 73.91 47.67 -45.91
N GLU A 247 74.26 47.09 -44.76
CA GLU A 247 75.47 47.44 -43.99
C GLU A 247 76.75 47.28 -44.83
N GLU A 248 76.86 46.20 -45.60
CA GLU A 248 78.01 45.97 -46.47
C GLU A 248 78.10 46.98 -47.62
N LYS A 249 76.96 47.36 -48.22
CA LYS A 249 76.90 48.43 -49.23
C LYS A 249 77.25 49.79 -48.64
N GLU A 250 76.77 50.10 -47.44
CA GLU A 250 77.13 51.33 -46.73
C GLU A 250 78.63 51.39 -46.44
N ARG A 251 79.23 50.28 -45.98
CA ARG A 251 80.69 50.16 -45.81
C ARG A 251 81.44 50.44 -47.13
N HIS A 252 81.00 49.83 -48.23
CA HIS A 252 81.60 50.06 -49.55
C HIS A 252 81.46 51.50 -50.04
N LEU A 253 80.30 52.14 -49.81
CA LEU A 253 80.08 53.54 -50.15
C LEU A 253 81.01 54.46 -49.34
N GLU A 254 81.20 54.17 -48.05
CA GLU A 254 82.10 54.94 -47.21
C GLU A 254 83.57 54.79 -47.65
N GLU A 255 84.01 53.57 -47.99
CA GLU A 255 85.34 53.35 -48.61
C GLU A 255 85.52 54.14 -49.92
N MET A 256 84.50 54.13 -50.80
CA MET A 256 84.53 54.92 -52.03
C MET A 256 84.61 56.42 -51.74
N ARG A 257 83.86 56.91 -50.75
CA ARG A 257 83.90 58.30 -50.31
C ARG A 257 85.28 58.68 -49.80
N THR A 258 85.92 57.83 -49.01
CA THR A 258 87.30 58.04 -48.55
C THR A 258 88.28 58.11 -49.73
N LYS A 259 88.20 57.18 -50.68
CA LYS A 259 89.06 57.20 -51.89
C LYS A 259 88.86 58.44 -52.75
N LEU A 260 87.61 58.87 -52.93
CA LEU A 260 87.31 60.12 -53.65
C LEU A 260 87.86 61.33 -52.90
N GLN A 261 87.77 61.35 -51.58
CA GLN A 261 88.35 62.40 -50.75
C GLN A 261 89.87 62.48 -50.91
N GLU A 262 90.56 61.34 -50.85
CA GLU A 262 92.01 61.25 -51.10
C GLU A 262 92.38 61.72 -52.51
N PHE A 263 91.61 61.35 -53.53
CA PHE A 263 91.82 61.83 -54.90
C PHE A 263 91.62 63.35 -55.03
N THR A 264 90.58 63.90 -54.40
CA THR A 264 90.36 65.35 -54.37
C THR A 264 91.47 66.09 -53.63
N ASP A 265 91.97 65.54 -52.52
CA ASP A 265 93.07 66.12 -51.74
C ASP A 265 94.39 66.08 -52.55
N SER A 266 94.70 64.95 -53.19
CA SER A 266 95.83 64.80 -54.12
C SER A 266 95.74 65.75 -55.30
N SER A 267 94.56 65.87 -55.93
CA SER A 267 94.39 66.78 -57.06
C SER A 267 94.49 68.25 -56.63
N ALA A 268 94.02 68.59 -55.43
CA ALA A 268 94.18 69.91 -54.85
C ALA A 268 95.65 70.22 -54.51
N GLU A 269 96.45 69.23 -54.11
CA GLU A 269 97.91 69.36 -53.94
C GLU A 269 98.64 69.52 -55.27
N ASP A 270 98.25 68.77 -56.30
CA ASP A 270 98.78 68.92 -57.67
C ASP A 270 98.47 70.31 -58.24
N ILE A 271 97.24 70.81 -58.05
CA ILE A 271 96.83 72.17 -58.44
C ILE A 271 97.66 73.22 -57.69
N LYS A 272 97.85 73.08 -56.37
CA LYS A 272 98.71 73.99 -55.59
C LYS A 272 100.17 73.96 -56.06
N THR A 273 100.66 72.80 -56.50
CA THR A 273 102.03 72.65 -57.03
C THR A 273 102.16 73.33 -58.38
N TYR A 274 101.17 73.17 -59.26
CA TYR A 274 101.09 73.89 -60.54
C TYR A 274 100.96 75.40 -60.37
N ASP A 275 100.13 75.88 -59.45
CA ASP A 275 100.00 77.32 -59.15
C ASP A 275 101.33 77.90 -58.65
N LYS A 276 102.08 77.14 -57.84
CA LYS A 276 103.42 77.52 -57.34
C LYS A 276 104.50 77.50 -58.44
N GLU A 277 104.37 76.63 -59.43
CA GLU A 277 105.23 76.64 -60.64
C GLU A 277 104.89 77.84 -61.56
N LEU A 278 103.61 78.19 -61.69
CA LEU A 278 103.14 79.36 -62.43
C LEU A 278 103.59 80.69 -61.78
N GLU A 279 103.56 80.80 -60.46
CA GLU A 279 104.11 81.95 -59.72
C GLU A 279 105.63 82.11 -59.90
N ASN A 280 106.37 80.99 -60.02
CA ASN A 280 107.82 81.02 -60.28
C ASN A 280 108.16 81.37 -61.74
N GLN A 281 107.27 81.09 -62.70
CA GLN A 281 107.45 81.49 -64.11
C GLN A 281 107.07 82.94 -64.40
N THR A 282 106.33 83.60 -63.51
CA THR A 282 105.95 85.02 -63.62
C THR A 282 106.90 85.99 -62.91
N SER A 283 108.02 85.50 -62.36
CA SER A 283 108.99 86.30 -61.58
C SER A 283 110.38 86.49 -62.22
N LYS A 284 110.51 86.39 -63.56
CA LYS A 284 111.73 86.80 -64.29
C LYS A 284 111.40 87.47 -65.63
#